data_AF-A0A2V8WQF5-F1
#
_entry.id   AF-A0A2V8WQF5-F1
#
_cell.length_a   1.000
_cell.length_b   1.000
_cell.length_c   1.000
_cell.angle_alpha   90.00
_cell.angle_beta   90.00
_cell.angle_gamma   90.00
#
_symmetry.space_group_name_H-M   'P 1'
#
loop_
_entity.id
_entity.type
_entity.pdbx_description
1 polymer ?
#
loop_
_entity_poly.entity_id
_entity_poly.type
_entity_poly.pdbx_seq_one_letter_code
_entity_poly.pdbx_strand_id
1 'polypeptide(L)'
;MDRIISPGRIFIAISLVVFGIQHFLYANFVATLVPAWVPGRLFWAYFVGVAFVAAAIGAVVPKMTRPAGILLGILFFLFVVTLHIPRIAAHSRDGNEWTSGFVALAMCGGAWILAGATSLEGKRETPFPFFRVGRYFFALAIVAFGVQHFLNEKLTVRVGPPWFPGRPLWAYLTGTALVVAGAAIVIGKHARLAATFVGTILFLFFLFLHIPRILANLHDPRPWTSGFEILALCGSAHALASTLPRDSK
;
A
#
# COMPACT_ATOMS: atom_id res chain seq x y z
N MET A 1 -10.87 6.28 -28.85
CA MET A 1 -10.00 7.03 -27.92
C MET A 1 -9.36 6.01 -27.00
N ASP A 2 -8.05 5.77 -27.17
CA ASP A 2 -7.32 4.80 -26.38
C ASP A 2 -7.33 5.22 -24.92
N ARG A 3 -7.87 4.35 -24.06
CA ARG A 3 -8.03 4.63 -22.63
C ARG A 3 -6.67 4.43 -21.97
N ILE A 4 -5.88 5.50 -21.90
CA ILE A 4 -4.56 5.48 -21.24
C ILE A 4 -4.75 5.03 -19.79
N ILE A 5 -4.13 3.91 -19.44
CA ILE A 5 -4.15 3.37 -18.08
C ILE A 5 -3.40 4.35 -17.18
N SER A 6 -4.03 4.82 -16.10
CA SER A 6 -3.38 5.77 -15.18
C SER A 6 -2.12 5.15 -14.56
N PRO A 7 -1.02 5.91 -14.37
CA PRO A 7 0.22 5.41 -13.79
C PRO A 7 0.04 4.66 -12.46
N GLY A 8 -0.91 5.10 -11.62
CA GLY A 8 -1.19 4.43 -10.34
C GLY A 8 -1.68 2.99 -10.47
N ARG A 9 -2.48 2.68 -11.50
CA ARG A 9 -2.93 1.31 -11.79
C ARG A 9 -1.76 0.42 -12.19
N ILE A 10 -0.82 0.97 -12.96
CA ILE A 10 0.38 0.25 -13.41
C ILE A 10 1.27 -0.09 -12.21
N PHE A 11 1.52 0.88 -11.31
CA PHE A 11 2.32 0.66 -10.10
C PHE A 11 1.72 -0.40 -9.16
N ILE A 12 0.40 -0.38 -8.97
CA ILE A 12 -0.31 -1.44 -8.22
C ILE A 12 -0.14 -2.79 -8.92
N ALA A 13 -0.37 -2.86 -10.24
CA ALA A 13 -0.29 -4.11 -10.99
C ALA A 13 1.11 -4.73 -10.94
N ILE A 14 2.16 -3.94 -11.18
CA ILE A 14 3.56 -4.42 -11.09
C ILE A 14 3.84 -4.99 -9.71
N SER A 15 3.45 -4.27 -8.66
CA SER A 15 3.69 -4.70 -7.27
C SER A 15 2.99 -6.02 -6.95
N LEU A 16 1.73 -6.17 -7.40
CA LEU A 16 0.96 -7.41 -7.23
C LEU A 16 1.58 -8.59 -7.99
N VAL A 17 2.14 -8.38 -9.19
CA VAL A 17 2.89 -9.43 -9.89
C VAL A 17 4.09 -9.89 -9.08
N VAL A 18 4.87 -8.95 -8.54
CA VAL A 18 6.03 -9.27 -7.69
C VAL A 18 5.61 -10.05 -6.45
N PHE A 19 4.57 -9.62 -5.72
CA PHE A 19 4.07 -10.34 -4.56
C PHE A 19 3.54 -11.73 -4.93
N GLY A 20 2.86 -11.84 -6.08
CA GLY A 20 2.41 -13.12 -6.63
C GLY A 20 3.58 -14.07 -6.82
N ILE A 21 4.64 -13.64 -7.52
CA ILE A 21 5.87 -14.42 -7.72
C ILE A 21 6.50 -14.82 -6.38
N GLN A 22 6.60 -13.89 -5.42
CA GLN A 22 7.15 -14.18 -4.09
C GLN A 22 6.35 -15.25 -3.34
N HIS A 23 5.02 -15.32 -3.51
CA HIS A 23 4.20 -16.39 -2.91
C HIS A 23 4.52 -17.77 -3.47
N PHE A 24 4.98 -17.88 -4.72
CA PHE A 24 5.44 -19.15 -5.29
C PHE A 24 6.88 -19.47 -4.88
N LEU A 25 7.80 -18.50 -5.01
CA LEU A 25 9.22 -18.72 -4.71
C LEU A 25 9.46 -19.02 -3.22
N TYR A 26 8.69 -18.40 -2.33
CA TYR A 26 8.86 -18.50 -0.88
C TYR A 26 7.64 -19.12 -0.19
N ALA A 27 6.90 -19.99 -0.90
CA ALA A 27 5.64 -20.58 -0.43
C ALA A 27 5.73 -21.22 0.97
N ASN A 28 6.81 -21.94 1.26
CA ASN A 28 7.04 -22.56 2.56
C ASN A 28 7.16 -21.51 3.68
N PHE A 29 7.89 -20.41 3.42
CA PHE A 29 8.00 -19.31 4.37
C PHE A 29 6.65 -18.60 4.56
N VAL A 30 5.96 -18.28 3.46
CA VAL A 30 4.63 -17.65 3.49
C VAL A 30 3.62 -18.52 4.23
N ALA A 31 3.67 -19.84 4.08
CA ALA A 31 2.81 -20.77 4.82
C ALA A 31 3.02 -20.70 6.35
N THR A 32 4.21 -20.28 6.83
CA THR A 32 4.43 -20.05 8.27
C THR A 32 3.74 -18.77 8.75
N LEU A 33 3.40 -17.86 7.83
CA LEU A 33 2.72 -16.61 8.15
C LEU A 33 1.20 -16.79 8.30
N VAL A 34 0.63 -17.83 7.70
CA VAL A 34 -0.79 -18.16 7.83
C VAL A 34 -1.06 -18.65 9.27
N PRO A 35 -2.17 -18.24 9.94
CA PRO A 35 -2.40 -18.56 11.34
C PRO A 35 -2.47 -20.06 11.55
N ALA A 36 -1.98 -20.52 12.70
CA ALA A 36 -1.85 -21.95 12.99
C ALA A 36 -3.19 -22.72 12.92
N TRP A 37 -4.29 -22.05 13.24
CA TRP A 37 -5.65 -22.61 13.21
C TRP A 37 -6.24 -22.77 11.80
N VAL A 38 -5.63 -22.16 10.77
CA VAL A 38 -6.08 -22.32 9.38
C VAL A 38 -5.47 -23.60 8.80
N PRO A 39 -6.29 -24.57 8.37
CA PRO A 39 -5.78 -25.78 7.72
C PRO A 39 -5.25 -25.47 6.32
N GLY A 40 -4.35 -26.33 5.81
CA GLY A 40 -3.86 -26.22 4.43
C GLY A 40 -3.05 -24.94 4.17
N ARG A 41 -2.21 -24.49 5.11
CA ARG A 41 -1.46 -23.22 5.00
C ARG A 41 -0.66 -23.05 3.71
N LEU A 42 -0.11 -24.14 3.16
CA LEU A 42 0.61 -24.11 1.87
C LEU A 42 -0.34 -23.86 0.68
N PHE A 43 -1.56 -24.41 0.70
CA PHE A 43 -2.58 -24.10 -0.30
C PHE A 43 -2.89 -22.59 -0.30
N TRP A 44 -3.08 -21.99 0.87
CA TRP A 44 -3.34 -20.55 0.98
C TRP A 44 -2.19 -19.69 0.47
N ALA A 45 -0.94 -20.08 0.70
CA ALA A 45 0.23 -19.39 0.14
C ALA A 45 0.14 -19.34 -1.41
N TYR A 46 -0.11 -20.47 -2.07
CA TYR A 46 -0.24 -20.50 -3.53
C TYR A 46 -1.50 -19.79 -4.02
N PHE A 47 -2.64 -20.00 -3.35
CA PHE A 47 -3.92 -19.37 -3.72
C PHE A 47 -3.82 -17.85 -3.70
N VAL A 48 -3.23 -17.27 -2.65
CA VAL A 48 -3.00 -15.82 -2.56
C VAL A 48 -2.05 -15.34 -3.65
N GLY A 49 -1.00 -16.12 -3.98
CA GLY A 49 -0.12 -15.83 -5.11
C GLY A 49 -0.88 -15.72 -6.44
N VAL A 50 -1.77 -16.68 -6.73
CA VAL A 50 -2.66 -16.64 -7.92
C VAL A 50 -3.59 -15.42 -7.85
N ALA A 51 -4.19 -15.16 -6.69
CA ALA A 51 -5.11 -14.04 -6.50
C ALA A 51 -4.43 -12.68 -6.74
N PHE A 52 -3.16 -12.51 -6.34
CA PHE A 52 -2.38 -11.31 -6.64
C PHE A 52 -2.11 -11.13 -8.13
N VAL A 53 -1.72 -12.19 -8.85
CA VAL A 53 -1.53 -12.11 -10.31
C VAL A 53 -2.86 -11.81 -11.02
N ALA A 54 -3.96 -12.45 -10.62
CA ALA A 54 -5.29 -12.18 -11.16
C ALA A 54 -5.74 -10.73 -10.88
N ALA A 55 -5.47 -10.21 -9.68
CA ALA A 55 -5.77 -8.83 -9.32
C ALA A 55 -4.90 -7.83 -10.10
N ALA A 56 -3.64 -8.16 -10.40
CA ALA A 56 -2.76 -7.34 -11.25
C ALA A 56 -3.33 -7.21 -12.67
N ILE A 57 -3.76 -8.32 -13.27
CA ILE A 57 -4.44 -8.33 -14.57
C ILE A 57 -5.73 -7.50 -14.49
N GLY A 58 -6.52 -7.71 -13.43
CA GLY A 58 -7.75 -6.95 -13.21
C GLY A 58 -7.53 -5.44 -13.07
N ALA A 59 -6.43 -5.01 -12.45
CA ALA A 59 -6.09 -3.60 -12.30
C ALA A 59 -5.83 -2.90 -13.64
N VAL A 60 -5.32 -3.61 -14.64
CA VAL A 60 -5.04 -3.06 -15.99
C VAL A 60 -6.19 -3.27 -16.98
N VAL A 61 -7.00 -4.32 -16.82
CA VAL A 61 -8.16 -4.58 -17.69
C VAL A 61 -9.38 -3.78 -17.19
N PRO A 62 -9.85 -2.74 -17.91
CA PRO A 62 -10.85 -1.80 -17.38
C PRO A 62 -12.17 -2.45 -16.91
N LYS A 63 -12.62 -3.51 -17.60
CA LYS A 63 -13.84 -4.26 -17.24
C LYS A 63 -13.69 -5.04 -15.93
N MET A 64 -12.46 -5.38 -15.53
CA MET A 64 -12.15 -6.21 -14.36
C MET A 64 -11.66 -5.41 -13.15
N THR A 65 -11.30 -4.13 -13.33
CA THR A 65 -10.69 -3.33 -12.26
C THR A 65 -11.59 -3.22 -11.02
N ARG A 66 -12.89 -3.05 -11.21
CA ARG A 66 -13.85 -2.98 -10.10
C ARG A 66 -13.93 -4.29 -9.30
N PRO A 67 -14.29 -5.45 -9.89
CA PRO A 67 -14.33 -6.69 -9.13
C PRO A 67 -12.96 -7.08 -8.55
N ALA A 68 -11.87 -6.85 -9.28
CA ALA A 68 -10.51 -7.10 -8.80
C ALA A 68 -10.18 -6.27 -7.56
N GLY A 69 -10.44 -4.95 -7.57
CA GLY A 69 -10.19 -4.08 -6.43
C GLY A 69 -11.06 -4.41 -5.21
N ILE A 70 -12.31 -4.83 -5.42
CA ILE A 70 -13.19 -5.28 -4.32
C ILE A 70 -12.61 -6.52 -3.65
N LEU A 71 -12.35 -7.57 -4.43
CA LEU A 71 -11.85 -8.85 -3.92
C LEU A 71 -10.46 -8.69 -3.29
N LEU A 72 -9.58 -7.92 -3.91
CA LEU A 72 -8.25 -7.62 -3.37
C LEU A 72 -8.34 -6.85 -2.04
N GLY A 73 -9.23 -5.86 -1.94
CA GLY A 73 -9.42 -5.13 -0.69
C GLY A 73 -10.03 -5.99 0.41
N ILE A 74 -10.96 -6.90 0.08
CA ILE A 74 -11.48 -7.91 1.02
C ILE A 74 -10.35 -8.82 1.49
N LEU A 75 -9.49 -9.29 0.57
CA LEU A 75 -8.35 -10.15 0.90
C LEU A 75 -7.40 -9.46 1.90
N PHE A 76 -6.99 -8.22 1.62
CA PHE A 76 -6.13 -7.47 2.56
C PHE A 76 -6.84 -7.13 3.87
N PHE A 77 -8.15 -6.85 3.84
CA PHE A 77 -8.93 -6.64 5.06
C PHE A 77 -8.94 -7.89 5.94
N LEU A 78 -9.13 -9.07 5.34
CA LEU A 78 -9.02 -10.34 6.06
C LEU A 78 -7.62 -10.54 6.63
N PHE A 79 -6.55 -10.15 5.92
CA PHE A 79 -5.20 -10.18 6.47
C PHE A 79 -5.03 -9.25 7.67
N VAL A 80 -5.57 -8.03 7.61
CA VAL A 80 -5.56 -7.10 8.75
C VAL A 80 -6.22 -7.76 9.96
N VAL A 81 -7.43 -8.30 9.80
CA VAL A 81 -8.22 -8.84 10.92
C VAL A 81 -7.67 -10.16 11.46
N THR A 82 -7.27 -11.07 10.58
CA THR A 82 -6.93 -12.45 10.97
C THR A 82 -5.43 -12.69 11.16
N LEU A 83 -4.57 -11.88 10.54
CA LEU A 83 -3.11 -12.00 10.64
C LEU A 83 -2.53 -10.89 11.51
N HIS A 84 -2.73 -9.63 11.10
CA HIS A 84 -1.99 -8.51 11.68
C HIS A 84 -2.50 -8.09 13.05
N ILE A 85 -3.82 -7.99 13.25
CA ILE A 85 -4.38 -7.65 14.58
C ILE A 85 -3.91 -8.65 15.65
N PRO A 86 -4.02 -9.99 15.45
CA PRO A 86 -3.52 -10.96 16.43
C PRO A 86 -2.01 -10.84 16.68
N ARG A 87 -1.20 -10.62 15.64
CA ARG A 87 0.26 -10.49 15.80
C ARG A 87 0.66 -9.22 16.54
N ILE A 88 0.01 -8.10 16.24
CA ILE A 88 0.20 -6.83 16.95
C ILE A 88 -0.24 -7.00 18.41
N ALA A 89 -1.35 -7.69 18.69
CA ALA A 89 -1.78 -7.95 20.06
C ALA A 89 -0.75 -8.81 20.83
N ALA A 90 -0.19 -9.84 20.18
CA ALA A 90 0.83 -10.70 20.78
C ALA A 90 2.19 -10.02 20.96
N HIS A 91 2.55 -9.07 20.08
CA HIS A 91 3.86 -8.41 20.06
C HIS A 91 3.72 -6.88 19.98
N SER A 92 2.93 -6.30 20.88
CA SER A 92 2.54 -4.87 20.82
C SER A 92 3.69 -3.87 20.91
N ARG A 93 4.86 -4.32 21.38
CA ARG A 93 6.10 -3.53 21.43
C ARG A 93 6.99 -3.66 20.19
N ASP A 94 6.63 -4.54 19.25
CA ASP A 94 7.35 -4.67 17.98
C ASP A 94 6.80 -3.69 16.94
N GLY A 95 7.57 -2.64 16.65
CA GLY A 95 7.21 -1.67 15.63
C GLY A 95 7.07 -2.26 14.23
N ASN A 96 7.72 -3.39 13.93
CA ASN A 96 7.59 -4.04 12.63
C ASN A 96 6.19 -4.65 12.43
N GLU A 97 5.61 -5.25 13.48
CA GLU A 97 4.25 -5.81 13.40
C GLU A 97 3.21 -4.71 13.15
N TRP A 98 3.38 -3.55 13.80
CA TRP A 98 2.57 -2.36 13.52
C TRP A 98 2.76 -1.86 12.08
N THR A 99 4.01 -1.74 11.61
CA THR A 99 4.29 -1.32 10.23
C THR A 99 3.64 -2.27 9.22
N SER A 100 3.81 -3.58 9.37
CA SER A 100 3.17 -4.57 8.49
C SER A 100 1.65 -4.49 8.52
N GLY A 101 1.04 -4.29 9.69
CA GLY A 101 -0.41 -4.09 9.81
C GLY A 101 -0.90 -2.83 9.08
N PHE A 102 -0.19 -1.70 9.22
CA PHE A 102 -0.53 -0.47 8.51
C PHE A 102 -0.29 -0.57 7.00
N VAL A 103 0.72 -1.32 6.54
CA VAL A 103 0.91 -1.62 5.11
C VAL A 103 -0.30 -2.39 4.57
N ALA A 104 -0.73 -3.45 5.26
CA ALA A 104 -1.91 -4.22 4.85
C ALA A 104 -3.19 -3.36 4.85
N LEU A 105 -3.36 -2.48 5.83
CA LEU A 105 -4.47 -1.53 5.88
C LEU A 105 -4.43 -0.53 4.71
N ALA A 106 -3.25 -0.01 4.39
CA ALA A 106 -3.05 0.89 3.25
C ALA A 106 -3.35 0.18 1.92
N MET A 107 -2.91 -1.08 1.75
CA MET A 107 -3.20 -1.89 0.56
C MET A 107 -4.68 -2.23 0.42
N CYS A 108 -5.35 -2.55 1.53
CA CYS A 108 -6.80 -2.69 1.56
C CYS A 108 -7.48 -1.40 1.07
N GLY A 109 -7.09 -0.25 1.63
CA GLY A 109 -7.60 1.05 1.24
C GLY A 109 -7.36 1.37 -0.24
N GLY A 110 -6.15 1.13 -0.72
CA GLY A 110 -5.73 1.31 -2.10
C GLY A 110 -6.52 0.46 -3.08
N ALA A 111 -6.78 -0.81 -2.76
CA ALA A 111 -7.57 -1.71 -3.57
C ALA A 111 -9.03 -1.25 -3.71
N TRP A 112 -9.64 -0.74 -2.63
CA TRP A 112 -11.00 -0.20 -2.68
C TRP A 112 -11.09 1.19 -3.33
N ILE A 113 -10.04 2.02 -3.22
CA ILE A 113 -9.90 3.24 -4.03
C ILE A 113 -9.86 2.87 -5.52
N LEU A 114 -9.05 1.89 -5.91
CA LEU A 114 -8.96 1.39 -7.28
C LEU A 114 -10.32 0.90 -7.80
N ALA A 115 -11.06 0.16 -6.98
CA ALA A 115 -12.40 -0.29 -7.33
C ALA A 115 -13.37 0.88 -7.58
N GLY A 116 -13.31 1.92 -6.73
CA GLY A 116 -14.14 3.12 -6.84
C GLY A 116 -13.79 4.00 -8.03
N ALA A 117 -12.51 4.10 -8.39
CA ALA A 117 -12.02 4.95 -9.48
C ALA A 117 -12.65 4.61 -10.85
N THR A 118 -13.08 3.37 -11.06
CA THR A 118 -13.75 2.94 -12.29
C THR A 118 -15.26 3.18 -12.30
N SER A 119 -15.89 3.27 -11.12
CA SER A 119 -17.33 3.56 -11.02
C SER A 119 -17.66 4.99 -11.42
N LEU A 120 -16.69 5.89 -11.37
CA LEU A 120 -16.81 7.28 -11.85
C LEU A 120 -16.69 7.41 -13.37
N GLU A 121 -16.14 6.40 -14.05
CA GLU A 121 -15.95 6.41 -15.51
C GLU A 121 -17.15 5.85 -16.29
N GLY A 122 -18.20 5.38 -15.61
CA GLY A 122 -19.39 4.83 -16.27
C GLY A 122 -20.65 4.90 -15.40
N LYS A 123 -21.59 5.78 -15.79
CA LYS A 123 -23.02 5.91 -15.37
C LYS A 123 -23.49 4.95 -14.25
N ARG A 124 -23.02 5.14 -13.02
CA ARG A 124 -23.61 4.52 -11.82
C ARG A 124 -23.73 5.58 -10.74
N GLU A 125 -24.97 5.83 -10.32
CA GLU A 125 -25.37 6.94 -9.43
C GLU A 125 -25.15 6.65 -7.94
N THR A 126 -24.79 5.42 -7.55
CA THR A 126 -24.64 5.06 -6.14
C THR A 126 -23.18 5.18 -5.68
N PRO A 127 -22.88 6.05 -4.68
CA PRO A 127 -21.55 6.13 -4.09
C PRO A 127 -21.18 4.78 -3.47
N PHE A 128 -20.19 4.11 -4.04
CA PHE A 128 -19.78 2.79 -3.58
C PHE A 128 -19.13 2.93 -2.18
N PRO A 129 -19.66 2.31 -1.11
CA PRO A 129 -19.19 2.53 0.27
C PRO A 129 -17.70 2.21 0.42
N PHE A 130 -17.23 1.21 -0.33
CA PHE A 130 -15.82 0.82 -0.38
C PHE A 130 -14.87 1.95 -0.76
N PHE A 131 -15.23 2.87 -1.67
CA PHE A 131 -14.34 3.98 -2.01
C PHE A 131 -14.09 4.89 -0.80
N ARG A 132 -15.16 5.24 -0.08
CA ARG A 132 -15.08 6.11 1.10
C ARG A 132 -14.31 5.41 2.23
N VAL A 133 -14.63 4.15 2.50
CA VAL A 133 -13.91 3.36 3.51
C VAL A 133 -12.44 3.19 3.12
N GLY A 134 -12.16 2.90 1.85
CA GLY A 134 -10.80 2.71 1.34
C GLY A 134 -9.95 3.97 1.45
N ARG A 135 -10.54 5.13 1.17
CA ARG A 135 -9.91 6.44 1.44
C ARG A 135 -9.52 6.60 2.90
N TYR A 136 -10.41 6.28 3.84
CA TYR A 136 -10.10 6.38 5.27
C TYR A 136 -9.01 5.39 5.70
N PHE A 137 -9.08 4.14 5.27
CA PHE A 137 -8.06 3.14 5.59
C PHE A 137 -6.69 3.54 5.06
N PHE A 138 -6.62 3.99 3.81
CA PHE A 138 -5.40 4.50 3.22
C PHE A 138 -4.86 5.70 4.01
N ALA A 139 -5.70 6.72 4.25
CA ALA A 139 -5.28 7.94 4.94
C ALA A 139 -4.84 7.71 6.39
N LEU A 140 -5.57 6.87 7.13
CA LEU A 140 -5.20 6.50 8.50
C LEU A 140 -3.86 5.76 8.55
N ALA A 141 -3.60 4.87 7.60
CA ALA A 141 -2.29 4.22 7.49
C ALA A 141 -1.17 5.24 7.19
N ILE A 142 -1.41 6.21 6.30
CA ILE A 142 -0.45 7.31 6.04
C ILE A 142 -0.17 8.14 7.30
N VAL A 143 -1.20 8.49 8.08
CA VAL A 143 -1.02 9.17 9.37
C VAL A 143 -0.20 8.29 10.32
N ALA A 144 -0.52 7.01 10.41
CA ALA A 144 0.18 6.08 11.29
C ALA A 144 1.67 5.94 10.93
N PHE A 145 2.02 5.84 9.64
CA PHE A 145 3.42 5.87 9.20
C PHE A 145 4.10 7.19 9.57
N GLY A 146 3.39 8.30 9.45
CA GLY A 146 3.88 9.61 9.91
C GLY A 146 4.20 9.62 11.41
N VAL A 147 3.30 9.09 12.24
CA VAL A 147 3.49 8.95 13.69
C VAL A 147 4.68 8.02 14.02
N GLN A 148 4.85 6.92 13.28
CA GLN A 148 5.95 5.97 13.50
C GLN A 148 7.34 6.61 13.33
N HIS A 149 7.48 7.69 12.55
CA HIS A 149 8.76 8.42 12.42
C HIS A 149 9.20 9.11 13.72
N PHE A 150 8.25 9.45 14.60
CA PHE A 150 8.52 10.08 15.90
C PHE A 150 8.76 9.05 17.01
N LEU A 151 8.08 7.90 16.93
CA LEU A 151 8.08 6.90 18.01
C LEU A 151 9.18 5.85 17.88
N ASN A 152 9.68 5.59 16.67
CA ASN A 152 10.61 4.50 16.42
C ASN A 152 12.02 5.02 16.16
N GLU A 153 12.87 4.94 17.19
CA GLU A 153 14.27 5.39 17.14
C GLU A 153 15.06 4.78 15.96
N LYS A 154 14.76 3.52 15.59
CA LYS A 154 15.41 2.86 14.44
C LYS A 154 15.01 3.52 13.12
N LEU A 155 13.78 3.98 12.99
CA LEU A 155 13.33 4.75 11.83
C LEU A 155 13.92 6.18 11.88
N THR A 156 13.92 6.83 13.04
CA THR A 156 14.45 8.19 13.21
C THR A 156 15.93 8.32 12.79
N VAL A 157 16.73 7.27 12.98
CA VAL A 157 18.18 7.29 12.67
C VAL A 157 18.51 6.72 11.27
N ARG A 158 17.55 6.04 10.61
CA ARG A 158 17.78 5.34 9.32
C ARG A 158 16.99 5.89 8.14
N VAL A 159 16.19 6.93 8.32
CA VAL A 159 15.48 7.59 7.21
C VAL A 159 16.45 8.44 6.38
N GLY A 160 16.41 8.24 5.07
CA GLY A 160 17.25 8.94 4.09
C GLY A 160 18.57 8.20 3.77
N PRO A 161 19.26 8.60 2.69
CA PRO A 161 20.50 7.97 2.31
C PRO A 161 21.62 8.09 3.36
N PRO A 162 22.57 7.15 3.42
CA PRO A 162 23.65 7.18 4.40
C PRO A 162 24.49 8.47 4.37
N TRP A 163 24.60 9.11 3.21
CA TRP A 163 25.38 10.33 3.00
C TRP A 163 24.62 11.63 3.35
N PHE A 164 23.36 11.54 3.77
CA PHE A 164 22.55 12.72 4.07
C PHE A 164 22.78 13.22 5.51
N PRO A 165 23.28 14.46 5.72
CA PRO A 165 23.44 15.01 7.06
C PRO A 165 22.08 15.26 7.73
N GLY A 166 22.03 15.15 9.06
CA GLY A 166 20.82 15.46 9.83
C GLY A 166 19.67 14.44 9.68
N ARG A 167 19.97 13.14 9.59
CA ARG A 167 18.94 12.07 9.44
C ARG A 167 17.74 12.16 10.42
N PRO A 168 17.92 12.52 11.72
CA PRO A 168 16.78 12.73 12.62
C PRO A 168 15.84 13.85 12.15
N LEU A 169 16.39 14.96 11.65
CA LEU A 169 15.60 16.07 11.11
C LEU A 169 14.75 15.61 9.92
N TRP A 170 15.33 14.85 8.99
CA TRP A 170 14.61 14.32 7.83
C TRP A 170 13.53 13.32 8.22
N ALA A 171 13.78 12.50 9.24
CA ALA A 171 12.75 11.61 9.78
C ALA A 171 11.57 12.40 10.34
N TYR A 172 11.81 13.46 11.11
CA TYR A 172 10.74 14.30 11.66
C TYR A 172 10.00 15.09 10.58
N LEU A 173 10.70 15.63 9.58
CA LEU A 173 10.07 16.31 8.45
C LEU A 173 9.19 15.36 7.64
N THR A 174 9.68 14.15 7.33
CA THR A 174 8.90 13.12 6.64
C THR A 174 7.69 12.71 7.46
N GLY A 175 7.87 12.45 8.76
CA GLY A 175 6.80 12.12 9.69
C GLY A 175 5.70 13.18 9.71
N THR A 176 6.09 14.45 9.87
CA THR A 176 5.17 15.59 9.89
C THR A 176 4.41 15.71 8.58
N ALA A 177 5.12 15.61 7.45
CA ALA A 177 4.52 15.71 6.13
C ALA A 177 3.48 14.59 5.89
N LEU A 178 3.77 13.36 6.31
CA LEU A 178 2.83 12.23 6.21
C LEU A 178 1.61 12.42 7.13
N VAL A 179 1.79 12.88 8.37
CA VAL A 179 0.67 13.17 9.29
C VAL A 179 -0.24 14.25 8.69
N VAL A 180 0.33 15.37 8.23
CA VAL A 180 -0.44 16.49 7.66
C VAL A 180 -1.16 16.05 6.38
N ALA A 181 -0.47 15.35 5.48
CA ALA A 181 -1.08 14.88 4.24
C ALA A 181 -2.19 13.84 4.50
N GLY A 182 -1.95 12.89 5.41
CA GLY A 182 -2.96 11.92 5.82
C GLY A 182 -4.19 12.58 6.44
N ALA A 183 -4.00 13.55 7.34
CA ALA A 183 -5.09 14.32 7.93
C ALA A 183 -5.88 15.11 6.88
N ALA A 184 -5.20 15.75 5.92
CA ALA A 184 -5.86 16.45 4.80
C ALA A 184 -6.71 15.48 3.94
N ILE A 185 -6.21 14.26 3.69
CA ILE A 185 -6.97 13.22 3.00
C ILE A 185 -8.18 12.76 3.83
N VAL A 186 -8.07 12.62 5.15
CA VAL A 186 -9.23 12.29 6.00
C VAL A 186 -10.29 13.39 5.96
N ILE A 187 -9.87 14.65 6.14
CA ILE A 187 -10.77 15.80 6.30
C ILE A 187 -11.53 16.13 5.01
N GLY A 188 -10.93 15.91 3.83
CA GLY A 188 -11.53 16.36 2.57
C GLY A 188 -10.80 17.52 1.92
N LYS A 189 -10.12 18.34 2.72
CA LYS A 189 -9.54 19.62 2.30
C LYS A 189 -8.17 19.41 1.64
N HIS A 190 -7.99 19.93 0.43
CA HIS A 190 -6.77 19.74 -0.38
C HIS A 190 -6.38 18.26 -0.55
N ALA A 191 -7.35 17.34 -0.48
CA ALA A 191 -7.09 15.90 -0.46
C ALA A 191 -6.41 15.41 -1.74
N ARG A 192 -6.68 16.06 -2.89
CA ARG A 192 -6.01 15.74 -4.15
C ARG A 192 -4.54 16.12 -4.10
N LEU A 193 -4.22 17.34 -3.64
CA LEU A 193 -2.84 17.80 -3.48
C LEU A 193 -2.09 16.90 -2.50
N ALA A 194 -2.69 16.59 -1.35
CA ALA A 194 -2.11 15.71 -0.35
C ALA A 194 -1.86 14.28 -0.89
N ALA A 195 -2.83 13.69 -1.59
CA ALA A 195 -2.65 12.38 -2.21
C ALA A 195 -1.58 12.38 -3.32
N THR A 196 -1.51 13.47 -4.11
CA THR A 196 -0.45 13.62 -5.12
C THR A 196 0.92 13.72 -4.45
N PHE A 197 1.05 14.53 -3.41
CA PHE A 197 2.28 14.68 -2.63
C PHE A 197 2.73 13.35 -2.02
N VAL A 198 1.82 12.60 -1.39
CA VAL A 198 2.11 11.26 -0.84
C VAL A 198 2.56 10.30 -1.95
N GLY A 199 1.89 10.29 -3.09
CA GLY A 199 2.32 9.47 -4.23
C GLY A 199 3.73 9.81 -4.69
N THR A 200 4.02 11.11 -4.85
CA THR A 200 5.33 11.60 -5.28
C THR A 200 6.43 11.24 -4.29
N ILE A 201 6.25 11.47 -2.97
CA ILE A 201 7.31 11.16 -1.99
C ILE A 201 7.58 9.66 -1.90
N LEU A 202 6.53 8.82 -1.96
CA LEU A 202 6.69 7.37 -1.97
C LEU A 202 7.36 6.88 -3.25
N PHE A 203 7.08 7.49 -4.40
CA PHE A 203 7.79 7.18 -5.64
C PHE A 203 9.28 7.54 -5.56
N LEU A 204 9.61 8.70 -4.98
CA LEU A 204 11.01 9.10 -4.75
C LEU A 204 11.71 8.12 -3.80
N PHE A 205 11.06 7.68 -2.73
CA PHE A 205 11.61 6.64 -1.85
C PHE A 205 11.82 5.32 -2.58
N PHE A 206 10.86 4.90 -3.41
CA PHE A 206 11.02 3.71 -4.23
C PHE A 206 12.26 3.82 -5.12
N LEU A 207 12.40 4.91 -5.89
CA LEU A 207 13.50 5.13 -6.82
C LEU A 207 14.86 5.26 -6.14
N PHE A 208 14.97 6.07 -5.08
CA PHE A 208 16.26 6.43 -4.51
C PHE A 208 16.69 5.57 -3.32
N LEU A 209 15.76 4.89 -2.65
CA LEU A 209 16.06 4.07 -1.47
C LEU A 209 15.85 2.58 -1.73
N HIS A 210 14.72 2.20 -2.35
CA HIS A 210 14.39 0.79 -2.53
C HIS A 210 15.05 0.17 -3.75
N ILE A 211 15.09 0.84 -4.91
CA ILE A 211 15.76 0.31 -6.10
C ILE A 211 17.25 0.03 -5.82
N PRO A 212 18.07 0.95 -5.26
CA PRO A 212 19.46 0.64 -4.95
C PRO A 212 19.59 -0.53 -3.96
N ARG A 213 18.71 -0.62 -2.97
CA ARG A 213 18.73 -1.73 -1.98
C ARG A 213 18.38 -3.07 -2.62
N ILE A 214 17.41 -3.10 -3.54
CA ILE A 214 17.03 -4.29 -4.31
C ILE A 214 18.20 -4.73 -5.19
N LEU A 215 18.81 -3.80 -5.94
CA LEU A 215 19.95 -4.08 -6.81
C LEU A 215 21.16 -4.61 -6.03
N ALA A 216 21.39 -4.11 -4.82
CA ALA A 216 22.46 -4.60 -3.95
C ALA A 216 22.18 -5.99 -3.34
N ASN A 217 20.93 -6.46 -3.33
CA ASN A 217 20.51 -7.69 -2.64
C ASN A 217 19.51 -8.49 -3.49
N LEU A 218 19.85 -8.77 -4.74
CA LEU A 218 18.91 -9.36 -5.72
C LEU A 218 18.26 -10.67 -5.26
N HIS A 219 18.97 -11.48 -4.47
CA HIS A 219 18.51 -12.79 -4.00
C HIS A 219 17.83 -12.76 -2.62
N ASP A 220 17.81 -11.62 -1.92
CA ASP A 220 17.07 -11.47 -0.66
C ASP A 220 15.64 -10.97 -0.96
N PRO A 221 14.58 -11.69 -0.60
CA PRO A 221 13.21 -11.24 -0.85
C PRO A 221 12.80 -9.98 -0.07
N ARG A 222 13.46 -9.64 1.05
CA ARG A 222 12.99 -8.57 1.95
C ARG A 222 13.04 -7.17 1.31
N PRO A 223 14.11 -6.76 0.61
CA PRO A 223 14.12 -5.51 -0.15
C PRO A 223 13.07 -5.44 -1.26
N TRP A 224 12.81 -6.58 -1.93
CA TRP A 224 11.75 -6.65 -2.94
C TRP A 224 10.39 -6.41 -2.33
N THR A 225 10.03 -7.12 -1.27
CA THR A 225 8.72 -6.96 -0.60
C THR A 225 8.53 -5.51 -0.16
N SER A 226 9.47 -4.95 0.61
CA SER A 226 9.36 -3.56 1.08
C SER A 226 9.34 -2.52 -0.05
N GLY A 227 10.11 -2.72 -1.13
CA GLY A 227 10.10 -1.80 -2.27
C GLY A 227 8.78 -1.79 -3.01
N PHE A 228 8.24 -2.97 -3.32
CA PHE A 228 6.97 -3.08 -4.04
C PHE A 228 5.76 -2.77 -3.14
N GLU A 229 5.87 -2.85 -1.82
CA GLU A 229 4.88 -2.28 -0.90
C GLU A 229 4.80 -0.76 -1.10
N ILE A 230 5.93 -0.07 -1.04
CA ILE A 230 5.99 1.38 -1.26
C ILE A 230 5.49 1.77 -2.65
N LEU A 231 5.81 1.00 -3.69
CA LEU A 231 5.30 1.24 -5.04
C LEU A 231 3.78 1.04 -5.14
N ALA A 232 3.21 0.03 -4.49
CA ALA A 232 1.77 -0.19 -4.44
C ALA A 232 1.03 0.95 -3.70
N LEU A 233 1.59 1.42 -2.58
CA LEU A 233 1.05 2.56 -1.82
C LEU A 233 1.14 3.86 -2.64
N CYS A 234 2.24 4.08 -3.36
CA CYS A 234 2.39 5.16 -4.33
C CYS A 234 1.29 5.10 -5.40
N GLY A 235 1.07 3.92 -5.99
CA GLY A 235 0.02 3.72 -6.99
C GLY A 235 -1.38 4.01 -6.44
N SER A 236 -1.62 3.62 -5.19
CA SER A 236 -2.88 3.90 -4.47
C SER A 236 -3.10 5.39 -4.22
N ALA A 237 -2.05 6.13 -3.84
CA ALA A 237 -2.10 7.58 -3.66
C ALA A 237 -2.44 8.30 -4.97
N HIS A 238 -1.80 7.92 -6.08
CA HIS A 238 -2.09 8.50 -7.39
C HIS A 238 -3.47 8.09 -7.93
N ALA A 239 -3.93 6.87 -7.65
CA ALA A 239 -5.30 6.45 -7.94
C ALA A 239 -6.32 7.28 -7.14
N LEU A 240 -6.04 7.59 -5.87
CA LEU A 240 -6.89 8.47 -5.08
C LEU A 240 -6.91 9.89 -5.66
N ALA A 241 -5.73 10.47 -5.93
CA ALA A 241 -5.61 11.82 -6.48
C ALA A 241 -6.34 12.00 -7.81
N SER A 242 -6.36 10.97 -8.68
CA SER A 242 -7.04 11.04 -9.98
C SER A 242 -8.56 11.05 -9.86
N THR A 243 -9.11 10.47 -8.79
CA THR A 243 -10.56 10.45 -8.51
C THR A 243 -11.09 11.71 -7.84
N LEU A 244 -10.21 12.55 -7.27
CA LEU A 244 -10.60 13.74 -6.54
C LEU A 244 -10.69 14.97 -7.48
N PRO A 245 -11.59 15.93 -7.21
CA PRO A 245 -11.68 17.18 -7.98
C PRO A 245 -10.35 17.94 -7.95
N ARG A 246 -10.08 18.74 -8.98
CA ARG A 246 -8.97 19.72 -8.92
C ARG A 246 -9.32 20.77 -7.87
N ASP A 247 -8.36 21.10 -7.00
CA ASP A 247 -8.55 22.19 -6.04
C ASP A 247 -8.85 23.48 -6.81
N SER A 248 -9.90 24.21 -6.41
CA SER A 248 -10.19 25.54 -6.95
C SER A 248 -9.05 26.48 -6.58
N LYS A 249 -8.50 27.18 -7.58
CA LYS A 249 -7.44 28.19 -7.41
C LYS A 249 -7.86 29.30 -6.46
#